data_AF-A0AA51HGP7-F1
#
_entry.id   AF-A0AA51HGP7-F1
#
_cell.length_a   1.000
_cell.length_b   1.000
_cell.length_c   1.000
_cell.angle_alpha   90.00
_cell.angle_beta   90.00
_cell.angle_gamma   90.00
#
_symmetry.space_group_name_H-M   'P 1'
#
loop_
_entity.id
_entity.type
_entity.pdbx_description
1 polymer ?
#
loop_
_entity_poly.entity_id
_entity_poly.type
_entity_poly.pdbx_seq_one_letter_code
_entity_poly.pdbx_strand_id
1 'polypeptide(L)'
;MFRTMKCIKNTDTIILSKQLSFKPYSCLLPIQHGECIYTITVLEGKMRINHSAYNPDGGTWSCPPSNRQRQFYDLVSGETKEIKLTIDKNYNELDNVEVVNCSLTKPLHFLYSAHFVF
;
A
#
# COMPACT_ATOMS: atom_id res chain seq x y z
N MET A 1 17.76 3.35 -8.06
CA MET A 1 16.93 2.18 -7.71
C MET A 1 16.07 2.57 -6.52
N PHE A 2 14.79 2.86 -6.74
CA PHE A 2 13.85 3.17 -5.67
C PHE A 2 13.64 1.90 -4.83
N ARG A 3 13.82 1.99 -3.51
CA ARG A 3 13.72 0.84 -2.61
C ARG A 3 12.31 0.76 -2.03
N THR A 4 11.51 -0.16 -2.53
CA THR A 4 10.22 -0.53 -1.91
C THR A 4 10.47 -1.68 -0.94
N MET A 5 10.01 -1.53 0.30
CA MET A 5 10.03 -2.60 1.30
C MET A 5 8.86 -3.57 1.08
N LYS A 6 8.98 -4.85 1.46
CA LYS A 6 7.85 -5.77 1.53
C LYS A 6 7.47 -6.03 2.98
N CYS A 7 6.22 -5.81 3.33
CA CYS A 7 5.67 -6.12 4.64
C CYS A 7 5.20 -7.58 4.66
N ILE A 8 5.79 -8.40 5.55
CA ILE A 8 5.52 -9.86 5.59
C ILE A 8 4.53 -10.20 6.72
N LYS A 9 4.46 -9.38 7.77
CA LYS A 9 3.58 -9.60 8.91
C LYS A 9 2.19 -9.03 8.62
N ASN A 10 1.16 -9.62 9.22
CA ASN A 10 -0.19 -9.09 9.13
C ASN A 10 -0.37 -7.82 9.97
N THR A 11 0.41 -7.65 11.03
CA THR A 11 0.40 -6.43 11.86
C THR A 11 1.82 -5.98 12.10
N ASP A 12 2.12 -4.71 11.79
CA ASP A 12 3.43 -4.11 12.05
C ASP A 12 3.36 -2.58 12.12
N THR A 13 4.39 -1.99 12.69
CA THR A 13 4.62 -0.55 12.70
C THR A 13 5.73 -0.22 11.70
N ILE A 14 5.44 0.62 10.72
CA ILE A 14 6.33 0.91 9.59
C ILE A 14 6.77 2.37 9.62
N ILE A 15 8.07 2.57 9.38
CA ILE A 15 8.66 3.89 9.19
C ILE A 15 9.22 3.97 7.76
N LEU A 16 8.63 4.85 6.96
CA LEU A 16 9.07 5.18 5.61
C LEU A 16 9.82 6.50 5.63
N SER A 17 10.96 6.52 4.96
CA SER A 17 11.78 7.72 4.83
C SER A 17 11.18 8.72 3.86
N LYS A 18 11.73 9.93 3.86
CA LYS A 18 11.44 10.97 2.86
C LYS A 18 11.96 10.59 1.48
N GLN A 19 11.33 11.09 0.42
CA GLN A 19 11.64 10.73 -0.96
C GLN A 19 13.06 11.10 -1.40
N LEU A 20 13.62 12.20 -0.89
CA LEU A 20 14.99 12.64 -1.20
C LEU A 20 16.06 11.92 -0.37
N SER A 21 15.83 10.65 -0.01
CA SER A 21 16.78 9.85 0.75
C SER A 21 17.02 8.49 0.10
N PHE A 22 18.16 7.86 0.45
CA PHE A 22 18.50 6.51 -0.03
C PHE A 22 17.78 5.38 0.71
N LYS A 23 16.90 5.70 1.66
CA LYS A 23 16.13 4.73 2.44
C LYS A 23 14.80 4.43 1.74
N PRO A 24 14.13 3.32 2.09
CA PRO A 24 12.79 3.03 1.56
C PRO A 24 11.80 4.14 1.91
N TYR A 25 11.05 4.62 0.92
CA TYR A 25 9.95 5.60 1.10
C TYR A 25 8.60 5.01 0.71
N SER A 26 8.56 3.74 0.28
CA SER A 26 7.35 2.98 0.05
C SER A 26 7.47 1.54 0.57
N CYS A 27 6.32 0.91 0.82
CA CYS A 27 6.24 -0.51 1.13
C CYS A 27 5.01 -1.17 0.50
N LEU A 28 5.13 -2.46 0.17
CA LEU A 28 4.01 -3.31 -0.24
C LEU A 28 3.39 -3.95 1.00
N LEU A 29 2.09 -3.76 1.19
CA LEU A 29 1.32 -4.44 2.23
C LEU A 29 1.15 -5.93 1.88
N PRO A 30 0.98 -6.81 2.88
CA PRO A 30 0.67 -8.21 2.62
C PRO A 30 -0.70 -8.30 1.93
N ILE A 31 -0.80 -9.19 0.94
CA ILE A 31 -1.99 -9.40 0.12
C ILE A 31 -2.32 -10.88 0.04
N GLN A 32 -3.60 -11.16 -0.21
CA GLN A 32 -4.08 -12.48 -0.56
C GLN A 32 -5.20 -12.31 -1.60
N HIS A 33 -5.33 -13.25 -2.54
CA HIS A 33 -6.48 -13.26 -3.45
C HIS A 33 -7.79 -13.26 -2.66
N GLY A 34 -8.76 -12.43 -3.08
CA GLY A 34 -10.02 -12.23 -2.37
C GLY A 34 -10.04 -10.94 -1.54
N GLU A 35 -10.87 -10.90 -0.51
CA GLU A 35 -11.06 -9.69 0.30
C GLU A 35 -9.93 -9.52 1.33
N CYS A 36 -9.26 -8.38 1.25
CA CYS A 36 -8.25 -7.89 2.19
C CYS A 36 -8.78 -6.67 2.93
N ILE A 37 -8.79 -6.74 4.26
CA ILE A 37 -9.23 -5.67 5.15
C ILE A 37 -8.01 -5.13 5.90
N TYR A 38 -7.73 -3.84 5.73
CA TYR A 38 -6.65 -3.15 6.42
C TYR A 38 -7.21 -2.14 7.42
N THR A 39 -6.76 -2.19 8.66
CA THR A 39 -6.91 -1.08 9.62
C THR A 39 -5.58 -0.34 9.70
N ILE A 40 -5.56 0.93 9.33
CA ILE A 40 -4.34 1.74 9.23
C ILE A 40 -4.48 2.99 10.09
N THR A 41 -3.46 3.27 10.89
CA THR A 41 -3.36 4.47 11.73
C THR A 41 -2.09 5.24 11.39
N VAL A 42 -2.23 6.52 11.01
CA VAL A 42 -1.07 7.38 10.69
C VAL A 42 -0.60 8.08 11.95
N LEU A 43 0.61 7.73 12.39
CA LEU A 43 1.21 8.32 13.60
C LEU A 43 1.91 9.64 13.27
N GLU A 44 2.60 9.70 12.12
CA GLU A 44 3.31 10.89 11.66
C GLU A 44 3.29 10.97 10.13
N GLY A 45 3.14 12.17 9.58
CA GLY A 45 3.36 12.43 8.15
C GLY A 45 2.09 12.32 7.30
N LYS A 46 2.29 12.02 6.01
CA LYS A 46 1.22 11.88 5.01
C LYS A 46 1.48 10.64 4.18
N MET A 47 0.42 9.86 3.97
CA MET A 47 0.45 8.57 3.31
C MET A 47 -0.50 8.58 2.13
N ARG A 48 -0.06 7.97 1.02
CA ARG A 48 -0.95 7.45 -0.01
C ARG A 48 -0.86 5.93 -0.05
N ILE A 49 -2.01 5.29 -0.09
CA ILE A 49 -2.15 3.86 -0.38
C ILE A 49 -2.64 3.76 -1.81
N ASN A 50 -1.95 2.99 -2.65
CA ASN A 50 -2.33 2.68 -4.02
C ASN A 50 -2.75 1.22 -4.12
N HIS A 51 -3.87 0.96 -4.79
CA HIS A 51 -4.32 -0.37 -5.21
C HIS A 51 -4.25 -0.40 -6.73
N SER A 52 -3.36 -1.22 -7.28
CA SER A 52 -3.11 -1.30 -8.71
C SER A 52 -3.14 -2.75 -9.18
N ALA A 53 -3.71 -2.97 -10.36
CA ALA A 53 -3.69 -4.25 -11.05
C ALA A 53 -2.46 -4.38 -11.96
N TYR A 54 -2.08 -5.62 -12.23
CA TYR A 54 -0.99 -5.91 -13.16
C TYR A 54 -1.36 -5.53 -14.60
N ASN A 55 -0.43 -4.85 -15.26
CA ASN A 55 -0.46 -4.47 -16.67
C ASN A 55 0.54 -5.35 -17.44
N PRO A 56 0.08 -6.28 -18.30
CA PRO A 56 0.97 -7.17 -19.04
C PRO A 56 1.80 -6.45 -20.10
N ASP A 57 1.32 -5.33 -20.65
CA ASP A 57 2.02 -4.61 -21.71
C ASP A 57 3.30 -3.96 -21.18
N GLY A 58 3.25 -3.45 -19.95
CA GLY A 58 4.39 -2.83 -19.28
C GLY A 58 5.13 -3.73 -18.30
N GLY A 59 4.57 -4.89 -17.95
CA GLY A 59 5.09 -5.74 -16.87
C GLY A 59 5.09 -5.05 -15.49
N THR A 60 4.13 -4.16 -15.24
CA THR A 60 4.06 -3.32 -14.03
C THR A 60 2.66 -3.26 -13.43
N TRP A 61 2.53 -2.81 -12.19
CA TRP A 61 1.22 -2.57 -11.56
C TRP A 61 0.73 -1.14 -11.84
N SER A 62 0.27 -0.93 -13.08
CA SER A 62 -0.21 0.37 -13.58
C SER A 62 -1.65 0.36 -14.05
N CYS A 63 -2.32 -0.80 -14.08
CA CYS A 63 -3.74 -0.88 -14.41
C CYS A 63 -4.59 -0.49 -13.20
N PRO A 64 -5.78 0.10 -13.41
CA PRO A 64 -6.75 0.26 -12.35
C PRO A 64 -7.22 -1.12 -11.85
N PRO A 65 -7.54 -1.25 -10.55
CA PRO A 65 -8.11 -2.48 -10.01
C PRO A 65 -9.49 -2.74 -10.62
N SER A 66 -9.87 -4.01 -10.68
CA SER A 66 -11.16 -4.46 -11.22
C SER A 66 -12.34 -3.90 -10.43
N ASN A 67 -13.55 -4.09 -10.96
CA ASN A 67 -14.82 -3.76 -10.28
C ASN A 67 -14.95 -2.28 -9.86
N ARG A 68 -14.23 -1.38 -10.55
CA ARG A 68 -14.22 0.06 -10.27
C ARG A 68 -13.84 0.38 -8.81
N GLN A 69 -13.02 -0.48 -8.20
CA GLN A 69 -12.48 -0.23 -6.87
C GLN A 69 -11.67 1.06 -6.83
N ARG A 70 -11.58 1.64 -5.64
CA ARG A 70 -10.87 2.89 -5.44
C ARG A 70 -9.36 2.65 -5.54
N GLN A 71 -8.73 3.32 -6.50
CA GLN A 71 -7.30 3.19 -6.79
C GLN A 71 -6.39 3.73 -5.69
N PHE A 72 -6.84 4.71 -4.90
CA PHE A 72 -6.00 5.27 -3.85
C PHE A 72 -6.76 5.87 -2.67
N TYR A 73 -6.07 5.89 -1.53
CA TYR A 73 -6.51 6.50 -0.29
C TYR A 73 -5.39 7.40 0.23
N ASP A 74 -5.73 8.66 0.53
CA ASP A 74 -4.83 9.57 1.21
C ASP A 74 -5.20 9.62 2.68
N LEU A 75 -4.19 9.54 3.55
CA LEU A 75 -4.32 9.64 4.99
C LEU A 75 -3.26 10.58 5.55
N VAL A 76 -3.60 11.29 6.62
CA VAL A 76 -2.68 12.20 7.32
C VAL A 76 -2.55 11.84 8.79
N SER A 77 -1.48 12.35 9.41
CA SER A 77 -1.20 12.19 10.84
C SER A 77 -2.45 12.36 11.72
N GLY A 78 -2.69 11.38 12.60
CA GLY A 78 -3.84 11.35 13.50
C GLY A 78 -5.06 10.61 12.96
N GLU A 79 -5.09 10.25 11.67
CA GLU A 79 -6.21 9.50 11.08
C GLU A 79 -6.05 7.99 11.26
N THR A 80 -7.17 7.33 11.56
CA THR A 80 -7.32 5.88 11.51
C THR A 80 -8.41 5.54 10.50
N LYS A 81 -8.17 4.55 9.65
CA LYS A 81 -9.13 4.12 8.62
C LYS A 81 -9.11 2.62 8.40
N GLU A 82 -10.30 2.05 8.30
CA GLU A 82 -10.51 0.72 7.74
C GLU A 82 -10.67 0.82 6.22
N ILE A 83 -9.90 0.02 5.48
CA ILE A 83 -9.87 -0.02 4.03
C ILE A 83 -10.09 -1.47 3.61
N LYS A 84 -11.18 -1.71 2.87
CA LYS A 84 -11.51 -3.01 2.30
C LYS A 84 -11.22 -2.99 0.81
N LEU A 85 -10.41 -3.94 0.36
CA LEU A 85 -10.02 -4.13 -1.03
C LEU A 85 -10.27 -5.58 -1.43
N THR A 86 -10.72 -5.80 -2.66
CA THR A 86 -10.74 -7.11 -3.30
C THR A 86 -9.50 -7.19 -4.20
N ILE A 87 -8.61 -8.13 -3.89
CA ILE A 87 -7.39 -8.40 -4.65
C ILE A 87 -7.70 -9.47 -5.68
N ASP A 88 -7.66 -9.08 -6.95
CA ASP A 88 -7.86 -9.98 -8.08
C ASP A 88 -6.52 -10.48 -8.64
N LYS A 89 -6.61 -11.48 -9.52
CA LYS A 89 -5.47 -12.05 -10.25
C LYS A 89 -5.62 -11.81 -11.75
N ASN A 90 -4.67 -11.08 -12.33
CA ASN A 90 -4.60 -10.77 -13.75
C ASN A 90 -3.27 -11.28 -14.33
N TYR A 91 -3.31 -12.07 -15.41
CA TYR A 91 -2.11 -12.63 -16.05
C TYR A 91 -1.14 -13.35 -15.09
N ASN A 92 -1.70 -14.13 -14.16
CA ASN A 92 -1.00 -14.82 -13.08
C ASN A 92 -0.39 -13.94 -11.97
N GLU A 93 -0.53 -12.62 -12.04
CA GLU A 93 -0.08 -11.68 -11.02
C GLU A 93 -1.27 -11.18 -10.19
N LEU A 94 -1.09 -11.11 -8.88
CA LEU A 94 -2.07 -10.48 -8.01
C LEU A 94 -1.97 -8.96 -8.15
N ASP A 95 -3.08 -8.25 -7.91
CA ASP A 95 -3.02 -6.82 -7.64
C ASP A 95 -2.04 -6.52 -6.50
N ASN A 96 -1.50 -5.31 -6.46
CA ASN A 96 -0.65 -4.88 -5.36
C ASN A 96 -1.29 -3.77 -4.54
N VAL A 97 -0.86 -3.67 -3.29
CA VAL A 97 -1.24 -2.57 -2.40
C VAL A 97 0.05 -1.93 -1.90
N GLU A 98 0.36 -0.74 -2.41
CA GLU A 98 1.57 0.01 -2.07
C GLU A 98 1.24 1.22 -1.20
N VAL A 99 1.93 1.35 -0.08
CA VAL A 99 1.97 2.58 0.72
C VAL A 99 3.16 3.40 0.29
N VAL A 100 2.94 4.69 0.01
CA VAL A 100 3.98 5.64 -0.40
C VAL A 100 3.98 6.83 0.55
N ASN A 101 5.16 7.20 1.04
CA ASN A 101 5.38 8.51 1.63
C ASN A 101 5.48 9.56 0.51
N CYS A 102 4.49 10.44 0.43
CA CYS A 102 4.45 11.52 -0.56
C CYS A 102 5.30 12.73 -0.17
N SER A 103 5.95 12.73 0.99
CA SER A 103 6.72 13.86 1.50
C SER A 103 8.18 13.84 1.02
N LEU A 104 8.64 14.97 0.48
CA LEU A 104 10.03 15.17 0.08
C LEU A 104 10.98 15.28 1.27
N THR A 105 10.50 15.79 2.42
CA THR A 105 11.35 16.21 3.53
C THR A 105 11.06 15.52 4.86
N LYS A 106 9.85 14.99 5.06
CA LYS A 106 9.41 14.37 6.32
C LYS A 106 9.27 12.85 6.19
N PRO A 107 9.55 12.08 7.25
CA PRO A 107 9.23 10.65 7.27
C PRO A 107 7.70 10.44 7.36
N LEU A 108 7.30 9.20 7.16
CA LEU A 108 5.95 8.68 7.40
C LEU A 108 6.06 7.54 8.41
N HIS A 109 5.24 7.59 9.46
CA HIS A 109 5.15 6.57 10.47
C HIS A 109 3.69 6.12 10.59
N PHE A 110 3.44 4.83 10.45
CA PHE A 110 2.09 4.28 10.54
C PHE A 110 2.08 2.88 11.13
N LEU A 111 0.96 2.53 11.75
CA LEU A 111 0.59 1.18 12.16
C LEU A 111 -0.39 0.63 11.14
N TYR A 112 -0.29 -0.67 10.83
CA TYR A 112 -1.34 -1.37 10.10
C TYR A 112 -1.64 -2.74 10.72
N SER A 113 -2.86 -3.22 10.49
CA SER A 113 -3.25 -4.61 10.65
C SER A 113 -4.03 -5.06 9.41
N ALA A 114 -3.70 -6.25 8.90
CA ALA A 114 -4.28 -6.86 7.72
C ALA A 114 -5.01 -8.16 8.11
N HIS A 115 -6.25 -8.29 7.63
CA HIS A 115 -7.09 -9.46 7.80
C HIS A 115 -7.59 -9.91 6.42
N PHE A 116 -7.49 -11.21 6.13
CA PHE A 116 -7.90 -11.79 4.84
C PHE A 116 -9.15 -12.65 5.05
N VAL A 117 -10.15 -12.45 4.21
CA VAL A 117 -11.42 -13.21 4.23
C VAL A 117 -11.40 -14.20 3.08
N PHE A 118 -11.82 -15.43 3.38
CA PHE A 118 -11.88 -16.56 2.44
C PHE A 118 -13.32 -16.84 1.99
#